data_AF-A0A2X2STW6-F1
#
_entry.id   AF-A0A2X2STW6-F1
#
_cell.length_a   1.000
_cell.length_b   1.000
_cell.length_c   1.000
_cell.angle_alpha   90.00
_cell.angle_beta   90.00
_cell.angle_gamma   90.00
#
_symmetry.space_group_name_H-M   'P 1'
#
loop_
_entity.id
_entity.type
_entity.pdbx_description
1 polymer ?
#
loop_
_entity_poly.entity_id
_entity_poly.type
_entity_poly.pdbx_seq_one_letter_code
_entity_poly.pdbx_strand_id
1 'polypeptide(L)'
;MLKHYSHDGSVEIVCNKTDNSTKFVFYLGGDAYSAPAILISDGEAQRLYYLHRDYLGSIVMLTDEDGNIAERRHFDPWGQVVKVEDGAGKVLQGLTLLDRGFTGHEHLQTVGLIHMNGRLYAPVLHRFLQPDNYVQDLFNTQNFNRYGYCLNNPLVYVDENGEIIELIFGLGNLIARAKRGSIHNFWDGVGAFF
;
A
#
# COMPACT_ATOMS: atom_id res chain seq x y z
N MET A 1 -5.10 -18.41 5.78
CA MET A 1 -5.03 -17.35 6.82
C MET A 1 -6.35 -16.61 6.86
N LEU A 2 -6.79 -16.17 8.03
CA LEU A 2 -7.92 -15.26 8.22
C LEU A 2 -7.37 -13.95 8.79
N LYS A 3 -7.84 -12.81 8.27
CA LYS A 3 -7.45 -11.49 8.77
C LYS A 3 -8.66 -10.70 9.24
N HIS A 4 -8.45 -9.96 10.33
CA HIS A 4 -9.40 -8.97 10.85
C HIS A 4 -8.71 -7.62 10.92
N TYR A 5 -9.46 -6.57 10.63
CA TYR A 5 -8.98 -5.19 10.62
C TYR A 5 -9.84 -4.39 11.61
N SER A 6 -9.20 -3.52 12.39
CA SER A 6 -9.95 -2.54 13.17
C SER A 6 -10.62 -1.52 12.25
N HIS A 7 -11.72 -0.93 12.73
CA HIS A 7 -12.48 0.03 11.94
C HIS A 7 -11.66 1.27 11.54
N ASP A 8 -10.75 1.69 12.43
CA ASP A 8 -9.83 2.81 12.24
C ASP A 8 -8.54 2.42 11.51
N GLY A 9 -8.37 1.15 11.12
CA GLY A 9 -7.20 0.65 10.38
C GLY A 9 -5.89 0.61 11.18
N SER A 10 -5.93 0.94 12.48
CA SER A 10 -4.75 0.97 13.35
C SER A 10 -4.29 -0.41 13.80
N VAL A 11 -5.13 -1.46 13.66
CA VAL A 11 -4.81 -2.82 14.08
C VAL A 11 -5.21 -3.86 13.04
N GLU A 12 -4.30 -4.80 12.81
CA GLU A 12 -4.56 -6.03 12.08
C GLU A 12 -4.36 -7.25 12.97
N ILE A 13 -5.26 -8.22 12.84
CA ILE A 13 -5.18 -9.50 13.53
C ILE A 13 -5.11 -10.59 12.45
N VAL A 14 -4.01 -11.34 12.45
CA VAL A 14 -3.78 -12.45 11.53
C VAL A 14 -3.91 -13.76 12.29
N CYS A 15 -4.93 -14.53 11.95
CA CYS A 15 -5.20 -15.84 12.54
C CYS A 15 -4.80 -16.93 11.54
N ASN A 16 -3.84 -17.78 11.93
CA ASN A 16 -3.50 -18.95 11.18
C ASN A 16 -4.31 -20.16 11.70
N LYS A 17 -5.21 -20.66 10.87
CA LYS A 17 -6.09 -21.79 11.23
C LYS A 17 -5.37 -23.14 11.23
N THR A 18 -4.19 -23.23 10.62
CA THR A 18 -3.44 -24.49 10.51
C THR A 18 -2.71 -24.83 11.80
N ASP A 19 -2.09 -23.83 12.44
CA ASP A 19 -1.33 -23.98 13.69
C ASP A 19 -2.03 -23.32 14.90
N ASN A 20 -3.22 -22.71 14.68
CA ASN A 20 -3.99 -21.99 15.68
C ASN A 20 -3.25 -20.79 16.31
N SER A 21 -2.25 -20.24 15.61
CA SER A 21 -1.51 -19.05 16.03
C SER A 21 -2.24 -17.76 15.67
N THR A 22 -2.04 -16.73 16.49
CA THR A 22 -2.59 -15.38 16.28
C THR A 22 -1.47 -14.36 16.36
N LYS A 23 -1.38 -13.49 15.34
CA LYS A 23 -0.44 -12.37 15.28
C LYS A 23 -1.22 -11.07 15.26
N PHE A 24 -0.89 -10.16 16.15
CA PHE A 24 -1.39 -8.79 16.19
C PHE A 24 -0.36 -7.85 15.59
N VAL A 25 -0.81 -6.93 14.75
CA VAL A 25 0.01 -5.87 14.17
C VAL A 25 -0.65 -4.55 14.51
N PHE A 26 0.03 -3.72 15.28
CA PHE A 26 -0.42 -2.38 15.66
C PHE A 26 0.35 -1.35 14.85
N TYR A 27 -0.35 -0.52 14.09
CA TYR A 27 0.20 0.63 13.38
C TYR A 27 0.31 1.82 14.33
N LEU A 28 1.54 2.28 14.58
CA LEU A 28 1.82 3.33 15.55
C LEU A 28 1.89 4.68 14.85
N GLY A 29 1.02 5.60 15.25
CA GLY A 29 1.00 6.97 14.70
C GLY A 29 0.30 7.10 13.34
N GLY A 30 -0.54 6.13 12.97
CA GLY A 30 -1.30 6.14 11.73
C GLY A 30 -1.98 4.79 11.48
N ASP A 31 -2.07 4.42 10.22
CA ASP A 31 -2.62 3.17 9.71
C ASP A 31 -1.62 2.44 8.81
N ALA A 32 -2.09 1.42 8.07
CA ALA A 32 -1.31 0.69 7.09
C ALA A 32 -0.53 1.56 6.08
N TYR A 33 -1.10 2.70 5.68
CA TYR A 33 -0.56 3.57 4.64
C TYR A 33 0.40 4.62 5.21
N SER A 34 0.12 5.11 6.40
CA SER A 34 0.79 6.29 6.96
C SER A 34 1.70 6.03 8.17
N ALA A 35 1.51 4.91 8.90
CA ALA A 35 2.18 4.73 10.18
C ALA A 35 3.71 4.60 10.04
N PRO A 36 4.52 5.38 10.78
CA PRO A 36 5.98 5.29 10.75
C PRO A 36 6.54 4.01 11.36
N ALA A 37 5.78 3.32 12.22
CA ALA A 37 6.23 2.11 12.88
C ALA A 37 5.08 1.12 13.11
N ILE A 38 5.43 -0.14 13.31
CA ILE A 38 4.51 -1.21 13.69
C ILE A 38 5.03 -1.96 14.91
N LEU A 39 4.11 -2.37 15.79
CA LEU A 39 4.39 -3.34 16.83
C LEU A 39 3.75 -4.67 16.44
N ILE A 40 4.56 -5.71 16.27
CA ILE A 40 4.08 -7.07 16.01
C ILE A 40 4.12 -7.85 17.32
N SER A 41 3.00 -8.49 17.67
CA SER A 41 2.85 -9.31 18.88
C SER A 41 2.25 -10.66 18.53
N ASP A 42 2.77 -11.75 19.09
CA ASP A 42 2.18 -13.10 19.03
C ASP A 42 1.43 -13.48 20.32
N GLY A 43 1.31 -12.53 21.26
CA GLY A 43 0.73 -12.74 22.59
C GLY A 43 1.74 -13.08 23.68
N GLU A 44 2.97 -13.45 23.32
CA GLU A 44 4.07 -13.72 24.27
C GLU A 44 5.20 -12.70 24.11
N ALA A 45 5.65 -12.50 22.89
CA ALA A 45 6.70 -11.56 22.51
C ALA A 45 6.14 -10.39 21.70
N GLN A 46 6.79 -9.24 21.84
CA GLN A 46 6.49 -8.04 21.07
C GLN A 46 7.76 -7.54 20.39
N ARG A 47 7.65 -7.14 19.13
CA ARG A 47 8.77 -6.59 18.35
C ARG A 47 8.34 -5.33 17.63
N LEU A 48 9.09 -4.26 17.83
CA LEU A 48 8.90 -2.98 17.18
C LEU A 48 9.69 -2.96 15.87
N TYR A 49 9.05 -2.48 14.80
CA TYR A 49 9.72 -2.23 13.53
C TYR A 49 9.38 -0.84 13.01
N TYR A 50 10.38 -0.13 12.50
CA TYR A 50 10.19 1.13 11.78
C TYR A 50 10.01 0.87 10.30
N LEU A 51 9.00 1.50 9.71
CA LEU A 51 8.63 1.34 8.31
C LEU A 51 9.25 2.46 7.48
N HIS A 52 10.09 2.08 6.52
CA HIS A 52 10.69 2.99 5.55
C HIS A 52 9.94 2.88 4.24
N ARG A 53 9.38 3.99 3.77
CA ARG A 53 8.57 4.06 2.56
C ARG A 53 9.25 4.89 1.46
N ASP A 54 8.97 4.54 0.21
CA ASP A 54 9.27 5.41 -0.92
C ASP A 54 8.23 6.53 -1.05
N TYR A 55 8.38 7.37 -2.09
CA TYR A 55 7.47 8.49 -2.33
C TYR A 55 6.05 8.06 -2.74
N LEU A 56 5.86 6.82 -3.20
CA LEU A 56 4.55 6.23 -3.52
C LEU A 56 3.89 5.61 -2.27
N GLY A 57 4.58 5.59 -1.13
CA GLY A 57 4.11 4.93 0.09
C GLY A 57 4.40 3.43 0.12
N SER A 58 5.16 2.88 -0.83
CA SER A 58 5.56 1.47 -0.82
C SER A 58 6.54 1.22 0.32
N ILE A 59 6.31 0.18 1.12
CA ILE A 59 7.19 -0.20 2.23
C ILE A 59 8.41 -0.91 1.66
N VAL A 60 9.55 -0.22 1.57
CA VAL A 60 10.79 -0.71 0.94
C VAL A 60 11.79 -1.27 1.94
N MET A 61 11.68 -0.93 3.23
CA MET A 61 12.56 -1.46 4.26
C MET A 61 11.89 -1.44 5.64
N LEU A 62 12.23 -2.41 6.48
CA LEU A 62 11.86 -2.50 7.88
C LEU A 62 13.13 -2.63 8.72
N THR A 63 13.25 -1.78 9.74
CA THR A 63 14.35 -1.86 10.72
C THR A 63 13.80 -2.18 12.11
N ASP A 64 14.57 -2.92 12.90
CA ASP A 64 14.23 -3.20 14.30
C ASP A 64 14.46 -1.99 15.21
N GLU A 65 14.23 -2.17 16.52
CA GLU A 65 14.39 -1.15 17.56
C GLU A 65 15.82 -0.62 17.71
N ASP A 66 16.82 -1.42 17.33
CA ASP A 66 18.23 -1.05 17.34
C ASP A 66 18.68 -0.38 16.02
N GLY A 67 17.77 -0.28 15.05
CA GLY A 67 18.05 0.27 13.72
C GLY A 67 18.73 -0.72 12.76
N ASN A 68 18.82 -2.01 13.13
CA ASN A 68 19.30 -3.03 12.21
C ASN A 68 18.22 -3.36 11.19
N ILE A 69 18.66 -3.77 10.01
CA ILE A 69 17.77 -4.03 8.88
C ILE A 69 17.20 -5.43 9.01
N ALA A 70 15.89 -5.52 9.29
CA ALA A 70 15.17 -6.77 9.41
C ALA A 70 14.74 -7.28 8.02
N GLU A 71 14.27 -6.38 7.15
CA GLU A 71 13.80 -6.74 5.81
C GLU A 71 14.00 -5.55 4.84
N ARG A 72 14.56 -5.80 3.64
CA ARG A 72 14.60 -4.90 2.49
C ARG A 72 13.79 -5.49 1.36
N ARG A 73 13.03 -4.65 0.65
CA ARG A 73 12.08 -5.05 -0.38
C ARG A 73 12.33 -4.23 -1.63
N HIS A 74 12.40 -4.93 -2.75
CA HIS A 74 12.56 -4.34 -4.07
C HIS A 74 11.33 -4.68 -4.89
N PHE A 75 10.65 -3.64 -5.38
CA PHE A 75 9.51 -3.76 -6.27
C PHE A 75 9.90 -3.27 -7.66
N ASP A 76 9.26 -3.83 -8.68
CA ASP A 76 9.28 -3.22 -10.00
C ASP A 76 8.30 -2.03 -10.04
N PRO A 77 8.28 -1.23 -11.13
CA PRO A 77 7.37 -0.09 -11.26
C PRO A 77 5.89 -0.44 -11.15
N TRP A 78 5.50 -1.70 -11.32
CA TRP A 78 4.13 -2.17 -11.31
C TRP A 78 3.76 -2.90 -10.02
N GLY A 79 4.64 -2.90 -9.02
CA GLY A 79 4.41 -3.49 -7.71
C GLY A 79 4.73 -4.96 -7.58
N GLN A 80 5.31 -5.61 -8.60
CA GLN A 80 5.80 -6.97 -8.46
C GLN A 80 7.00 -6.99 -7.52
N VAL A 81 6.99 -7.90 -6.54
CA VAL A 81 8.15 -8.14 -5.67
C VAL A 81 9.27 -8.79 -6.50
N VAL A 82 10.37 -8.06 -6.69
CA VAL A 82 11.56 -8.53 -7.41
C VAL A 82 12.50 -9.27 -6.47
N LYS A 83 12.73 -8.73 -5.28
CA LYS A 83 13.65 -9.29 -4.30
C LYS A 83 13.28 -8.85 -2.89
N VAL A 84 13.39 -9.78 -1.93
CA VAL A 84 13.34 -9.48 -0.50
C VAL A 84 14.60 -10.03 0.15
N GLU A 85 15.24 -9.28 1.02
CA GLU A 85 16.49 -9.69 1.68
C GLU A 85 16.60 -9.15 3.11
N ASP A 86 17.40 -9.80 3.94
CA ASP A 86 17.71 -9.31 5.29
C ASP A 86 18.88 -8.29 5.29
N GLY A 87 19.25 -7.81 6.48
CA GLY A 87 20.37 -6.88 6.65
C GLY A 87 21.72 -7.41 6.16
N ALA A 88 21.91 -8.73 6.14
CA ALA A 88 23.12 -9.39 5.65
C ALA A 88 23.10 -9.69 4.13
N GLY A 89 22.01 -9.35 3.44
CA GLY A 89 21.85 -9.58 2.00
C GLY A 89 21.41 -10.99 1.63
N LYS A 90 20.97 -11.80 2.61
CA LYS A 90 20.40 -13.12 2.34
C LYS A 90 18.98 -12.95 1.82
N VAL A 91 18.68 -13.60 0.71
CA VAL A 91 17.36 -13.57 0.08
C VAL A 91 16.33 -14.26 0.97
N LEU A 92 15.21 -13.58 1.22
CA LEU A 92 14.05 -14.08 1.95
C LEU A 92 12.96 -14.53 0.97
N GLN A 93 12.14 -15.49 1.39
CA GLN A 93 11.02 -15.98 0.57
C GLN A 93 9.76 -15.15 0.83
N GLY A 94 9.57 -14.13 -0.01
CA GLY A 94 8.42 -13.23 0.08
C GLY A 94 8.54 -12.19 1.19
N LEU A 95 7.44 -11.50 1.46
CA LEU A 95 7.31 -10.54 2.56
C LEU A 95 7.08 -11.33 3.86
N THR A 96 8.01 -11.27 4.81
CA THR A 96 8.00 -12.19 5.96
C THR A 96 7.41 -11.56 7.22
N LEU A 97 7.70 -10.29 7.46
CA LEU A 97 7.25 -9.59 8.67
C LEU A 97 5.80 -9.08 8.53
N LEU A 98 5.53 -8.44 7.39
CA LEU A 98 4.26 -7.78 7.08
C LEU A 98 3.88 -8.06 5.64
N ASP A 99 2.66 -8.54 5.40
CA ASP A 99 2.17 -8.85 4.06
C ASP A 99 1.87 -7.60 3.21
N ARG A 100 2.03 -6.40 3.75
CA ARG A 100 1.84 -5.14 3.00
C ARG A 100 3.13 -4.69 2.37
N GLY A 101 3.08 -4.14 1.16
CA GLY A 101 4.27 -3.78 0.38
C GLY A 101 4.05 -2.56 -0.51
N PHE A 102 3.94 -2.80 -1.82
CA PHE A 102 3.71 -1.77 -2.84
C PHE A 102 2.52 -0.87 -2.48
N THR A 103 2.77 0.45 -2.46
CA THR A 103 1.83 1.52 -2.08
C THR A 103 1.03 1.26 -0.79
N GLY A 104 1.60 0.50 0.17
CA GLY A 104 0.95 0.16 1.43
C GLY A 104 -0.12 -0.94 1.34
N HIS A 105 -0.38 -1.49 0.15
CA HIS A 105 -1.40 -2.51 -0.04
C HIS A 105 -0.94 -3.90 0.39
N GLU A 106 -1.90 -4.75 0.70
CA GLU A 106 -1.68 -6.13 1.09
C GLU A 106 -1.38 -7.02 -0.13
N HIS A 107 -0.32 -7.81 -0.04
CA HIS A 107 0.09 -8.77 -1.06
C HIS A 107 -0.45 -10.16 -0.71
N LEU A 108 -1.26 -10.71 -1.60
CA LEU A 108 -1.70 -12.10 -1.57
C LEU A 108 -0.62 -12.97 -2.21
N GLN A 109 0.48 -13.16 -1.46
CA GLN A 109 1.73 -13.73 -1.95
C GLN A 109 1.56 -15.10 -2.64
N THR A 110 0.68 -15.95 -2.12
CA THR A 110 0.43 -17.30 -2.68
C THR A 110 -0.08 -17.30 -4.11
N VAL A 111 -0.77 -16.23 -4.53
CA VAL A 111 -1.36 -16.09 -5.86
C VAL A 111 -0.73 -14.95 -6.67
N GLY A 112 0.23 -14.22 -6.09
CA GLY A 112 0.92 -13.11 -6.75
C GLY A 112 0.00 -11.91 -7.08
N LEU A 113 -1.01 -11.65 -6.24
CA LEU A 113 -1.94 -10.54 -6.40
C LEU A 113 -1.77 -9.51 -5.30
N ILE A 114 -2.22 -8.28 -5.54
CA ILE A 114 -2.27 -7.21 -4.55
C ILE A 114 -3.73 -6.84 -4.30
N HIS A 115 -4.13 -6.83 -3.03
CA HIS A 115 -5.46 -6.46 -2.58
C HIS A 115 -5.53 -4.95 -2.36
N MET A 116 -6.00 -4.22 -3.37
CA MET A 116 -6.12 -2.75 -3.33
C MET A 116 -7.47 -2.31 -2.77
N ASN A 117 -7.93 -2.99 -1.72
CA ASN A 117 -9.25 -2.80 -1.09
C ASN A 117 -10.43 -3.09 -2.03
N GLY A 118 -10.83 -2.14 -2.87
CA GLY A 118 -11.98 -2.28 -3.77
C GLY A 118 -11.77 -3.30 -4.88
N ARG A 119 -10.52 -3.49 -5.34
CA ARG A 119 -10.19 -4.38 -6.46
C ARG A 119 -8.94 -5.21 -6.20
N LEU A 120 -8.89 -6.38 -6.84
CA LEU A 120 -7.70 -7.22 -6.93
C LEU A 120 -6.86 -6.80 -8.14
N TYR A 121 -5.59 -6.51 -7.89
CA TYR A 121 -4.62 -6.11 -8.89
C TYR A 121 -3.62 -7.22 -9.17
N ALA A 122 -3.35 -7.47 -10.45
CA ALA A 122 -2.36 -8.43 -10.92
C ALA A 122 -1.12 -7.67 -11.42
N PRO A 123 -0.05 -7.56 -10.60
CA PRO A 123 1.17 -6.86 -10.98
C PRO A 123 1.81 -7.45 -12.23
N VAL A 124 1.78 -8.78 -12.42
CA VAL A 124 2.34 -9.42 -13.62
C VAL A 124 1.62 -9.01 -14.92
N LEU A 125 0.32 -8.68 -14.83
CA LEU A 125 -0.48 -8.24 -15.97
C LEU A 125 -0.58 -6.72 -16.08
N HIS A 126 -0.01 -6.00 -15.11
CA HIS A 126 -0.11 -4.54 -14.99
C HIS A 126 -1.56 -4.03 -14.95
N ARG A 127 -2.51 -4.84 -14.44
CA ARG A 127 -3.95 -4.61 -14.56
C ARG A 127 -4.75 -5.11 -13.37
N PHE A 128 -5.91 -4.50 -13.14
CA PHE A 128 -6.93 -5.05 -12.25
C PHE A 128 -7.59 -6.29 -12.86
N LEU A 129 -8.08 -7.18 -12.00
CA LEU A 129 -8.83 -8.38 -12.40
C LEU A 129 -10.34 -8.11 -12.56
N GLN A 130 -10.79 -6.93 -12.14
CA GLN A 130 -12.18 -6.50 -12.18
C GLN A 130 -12.27 -5.11 -12.82
N PRO A 131 -13.33 -4.83 -13.59
CA PRO A 131 -13.53 -3.50 -14.15
C PRO A 131 -13.85 -2.49 -13.05
N ASP A 132 -13.27 -1.28 -13.14
CA ASP A 132 -13.62 -0.10 -12.35
C ASP A 132 -15.10 0.20 -12.43
N ASN A 133 -15.81 0.48 -11.35
CA ASN A 133 -17.23 0.85 -11.44
C ASN A 133 -17.45 2.25 -12.01
N TYR A 134 -16.39 3.06 -12.05
CA TYR A 134 -16.43 4.46 -12.41
C TYR A 134 -15.58 4.75 -13.66
N VAL A 135 -16.02 5.74 -14.42
CA VAL A 135 -15.20 6.40 -15.44
C VAL A 135 -14.89 7.78 -14.89
N GLN A 136 -13.67 7.95 -14.38
CA GLN A 136 -13.29 9.13 -13.60
C GLN A 136 -13.31 10.43 -14.44
N ASP A 137 -12.93 10.34 -15.72
CA ASP A 137 -13.02 11.46 -16.66
C ASP A 137 -13.45 10.95 -18.05
N LEU A 138 -14.61 11.46 -18.51
CA LEU A 138 -15.26 11.12 -19.77
C LEU A 138 -14.52 11.64 -21.01
N PHE A 139 -13.66 12.65 -20.85
CA PHE A 139 -12.89 13.25 -21.94
C PHE A 139 -11.53 12.60 -22.14
N ASN A 140 -11.05 11.83 -21.15
CA ASN A 140 -9.84 11.05 -21.26
C ASN A 140 -10.15 9.62 -21.71
N THR A 141 -9.82 9.31 -22.96
CA THR A 141 -10.03 7.98 -23.57
C THR A 141 -9.38 6.84 -22.78
N GLN A 142 -8.30 7.09 -22.02
CA GLN A 142 -7.66 6.08 -21.18
C GLN A 142 -8.54 5.60 -20.03
N ASN A 143 -9.45 6.43 -19.51
CA ASN A 143 -10.37 6.02 -18.43
C ASN A 143 -11.40 4.98 -18.87
N PHE A 144 -11.60 4.82 -20.18
CA PHE A 144 -12.47 3.75 -20.70
C PHE A 144 -11.81 2.38 -20.64
N ASN A 145 -10.49 2.31 -20.42
CA ASN A 145 -9.81 1.08 -20.04
C ASN A 145 -10.00 0.81 -18.54
N ARG A 146 -11.18 0.29 -18.17
CA ARG A 146 -11.62 0.04 -16.78
C ARG A 146 -10.78 -0.99 -16.00
N TYR A 147 -9.78 -1.60 -16.62
CA TYR A 147 -8.85 -2.53 -15.97
C TYR A 147 -7.44 -1.94 -15.78
N GLY A 148 -7.19 -0.73 -16.32
CA GLY A 148 -5.90 -0.08 -16.21
C GLY A 148 -5.61 0.34 -14.77
N TYR A 149 -4.35 0.22 -14.37
CA TYR A 149 -3.87 0.79 -13.12
C TYR A 149 -3.21 2.14 -13.40
N CYS A 150 -3.60 3.18 -12.66
CA CYS A 150 -2.89 4.47 -12.63
C CYS A 150 -2.67 5.10 -14.02
N LEU A 151 -3.66 5.00 -14.93
CA LEU A 151 -3.57 5.45 -16.33
C LEU A 151 -2.36 4.87 -17.10
N ASN A 152 -1.85 3.70 -16.68
CA ASN A 152 -0.60 3.08 -17.12
C ASN A 152 0.68 3.87 -16.76
N ASN A 153 0.64 4.70 -15.72
CA ASN A 153 1.79 5.43 -15.20
C ASN A 153 1.94 5.26 -13.67
N PRO A 154 2.30 4.06 -13.20
CA PRO A 154 2.35 3.72 -11.77
C PRO A 154 3.50 4.38 -11.00
N LEU A 155 4.41 5.08 -11.69
CA LEU A 155 5.46 5.87 -11.06
C LEU A 155 4.97 7.27 -10.66
N VAL A 156 3.79 7.69 -11.11
CA VAL A 156 3.30 9.05 -10.88
C VAL A 156 2.01 9.05 -10.08
N TYR A 157 1.18 8.02 -10.28
CA TYR A 157 -0.10 7.87 -9.62
C TYR A 157 -0.15 6.66 -8.70
N VAL A 158 -1.01 6.72 -7.70
CA VAL A 158 -1.36 5.63 -6.79
C VAL A 158 -2.88 5.51 -6.73
N ASP A 159 -3.40 4.31 -6.52
CA ASP A 159 -4.83 4.07 -6.26
C ASP A 159 -4.95 3.44 -4.86
N GLU A 160 -5.25 4.27 -3.84
CA GLU A 160 -5.27 3.85 -2.42
C GLU A 160 -6.54 3.09 -2.04
N ASN A 161 -7.65 3.26 -2.77
CA ASN A 161 -8.91 2.58 -2.48
C ASN A 161 -9.29 1.52 -3.53
N GLY A 162 -8.54 1.44 -4.62
CA GLY A 162 -8.81 0.56 -5.74
C GLY A 162 -9.99 1.05 -6.58
N GLU A 163 -10.28 2.35 -6.64
CA GLU A 163 -11.37 2.95 -7.44
C GLU A 163 -11.01 4.36 -7.94
N ILE A 164 -10.09 5.07 -7.27
CA ILE A 164 -9.75 6.48 -7.57
C ILE A 164 -8.24 6.62 -7.76
N ILE A 165 -7.85 7.18 -8.91
CA ILE A 165 -6.44 7.46 -9.20
C ILE A 165 -6.05 8.77 -8.52
N GLU A 166 -5.07 8.70 -7.63
CA GLU A 166 -4.49 9.83 -6.92
C GLU A 166 -3.15 10.22 -7.55
N LEU A 167 -2.97 11.51 -7.86
CA LEU A 167 -1.69 12.04 -8.30
C LEU A 167 -0.86 12.46 -7.08
N ILE A 168 0.35 11.92 -6.93
CA ILE A 168 1.21 12.29 -5.79
C ILE A 168 1.84 13.67 -5.99
N PHE A 169 2.08 14.08 -7.25
CA PHE A 169 2.52 15.43 -7.60
C PHE A 169 1.36 16.44 -7.53
N GLY A 170 0.95 16.82 -6.33
CA GLY A 170 -0.02 17.92 -6.16
C GLY A 170 -0.55 18.09 -4.74
N LEU A 171 -0.20 17.19 -3.81
CA LEU A 171 -0.61 17.31 -2.41
C LEU A 171 -0.20 18.66 -1.80
N GLY A 172 0.97 19.21 -2.15
CA GLY A 172 1.38 20.55 -1.72
C GLY A 172 0.50 21.69 -2.25
N ASN A 173 0.06 21.60 -3.51
CA ASN A 173 -0.80 22.60 -4.15
C ASN A 173 -2.27 22.44 -3.69
N LEU A 174 -2.70 21.21 -3.44
CA LEU A 174 -3.99 20.89 -2.82
C LEU A 174 -4.06 21.44 -1.40
N ILE A 175 -3.05 21.20 -0.56
CA ILE A 175 -2.98 21.76 0.80
C ILE A 175 -2.96 23.30 0.74
N ALA A 176 -2.24 23.90 -0.22
CA ALA A 176 -2.23 25.35 -0.40
C ALA A 176 -3.59 25.92 -0.88
N ARG A 177 -4.33 25.19 -1.71
CA ARG A 177 -5.69 25.56 -2.14
C ARG A 177 -6.71 25.36 -1.02
N ALA A 178 -6.60 24.28 -0.26
CA ALA A 178 -7.41 24.00 0.93
C ALA A 178 -7.25 25.11 1.98
N LYS A 179 -6.00 25.50 2.30
CA LYS A 179 -5.71 26.60 3.23
C LYS A 179 -6.23 27.97 2.75
N ARG A 180 -6.37 28.15 1.43
CA ARG A 180 -6.96 29.36 0.81
C ARG A 180 -8.48 29.25 0.64
N GLY A 181 -9.10 28.16 1.07
CA GLY A 181 -10.54 27.91 0.91
C GLY A 181 -10.98 27.78 -0.55
N SER A 182 -10.06 27.44 -1.46
CA SER A 182 -10.29 27.38 -2.92
C SER A 182 -10.68 25.97 -3.39
N ILE A 183 -11.23 25.14 -2.51
CA ILE A 183 -11.76 23.81 -2.83
C ILE A 183 -13.25 23.84 -2.50
N HIS A 184 -14.09 23.89 -3.53
CA HIS A 184 -15.54 23.95 -3.40
C HIS A 184 -16.22 22.70 -3.95
N ASN A 185 -15.51 21.92 -4.76
CA ASN A 185 -15.97 20.64 -5.30
C ASN A 185 -14.77 19.72 -5.61
N PHE A 186 -15.07 18.47 -5.97
CA PHE A 186 -14.07 17.45 -6.32
C PHE A 186 -13.11 17.91 -7.43
N TRP A 187 -13.61 18.64 -8.43
CA TRP A 187 -12.81 19.11 -9.56
C TRP A 187 -11.81 20.21 -9.18
N ASP A 188 -12.09 21.02 -8.16
CA ASP A 188 -11.12 21.96 -7.60
C ASP A 188 -9.95 21.24 -6.92
N GLY A 189 -10.25 20.08 -6.33
CA GLY A 189 -9.26 19.15 -5.79
C GLY A 189 -8.37 18.60 -6.90
N VAL A 190 -8.98 18.01 -7.94
CA VAL A 190 -8.28 17.49 -9.13
C VAL A 190 -7.47 18.60 -9.83
N GLY A 191 -8.01 19.81 -9.93
CA GLY A 191 -7.32 20.97 -10.51
C GLY A 191 -6.13 21.46 -9.68
N ALA A 192 -5.95 20.99 -8.45
CA ALA A 192 -4.74 21.24 -7.66
C ALA A 192 -3.54 20.39 -8.11
N PHE A 193 -3.80 19.37 -8.91
CA PHE A 193 -2.82 18.40 -9.40
C PHE A 193 -2.34 18.71 -10.84
N PHE A 194 -2.83 19.79 -11.46
CA PHE A 194 -2.37 20.36 -12.73
C PHE A 194 -1.98 21.83 -12.55
#